data_AF-A0A378F6X1-F1
#
_entry.id   AF-A0A378F6X1-F1
#
_cell.length_a   1.000
_cell.length_b   1.000
_cell.length_c   1.000
_cell.angle_alpha   90.00
_cell.angle_beta   90.00
_cell.angle_gamma   90.00
#
_symmetry.space_group_name_H-M   'P 1'
#
loop_
_entity.id
_entity.type
_entity.pdbx_description
1 polymer ?
#
loop_
_entity_poly.entity_id
_entity_poly.type
_entity_poly.pdbx_seq_one_letter_code
_entity_poly.pdbx_strand_id
1 'polypeptide(L)'
;MAKFVRASMEGWVSYLKDPAPGNALIKQDNPKNDRRSARLGRDQIREHHLIDGGDAASQGWGTMTDARWQKTRDFMVSAGLLAAATDWKQAYTTEFVQAMQVKP
;
A
#
# COMPACT_ATOMS: atom_id res chain seq x y z
N MET A 1 -15.50 4.41 -7.25
CA MET A 1 -14.10 4.00 -7.01
C MET A 1 -13.42 4.82 -5.91
N ALA A 2 -13.31 6.16 -6.01
CA ALA A 2 -12.62 7.00 -5.01
C ALA A 2 -12.99 6.73 -3.52
N LYS A 3 -14.29 6.58 -3.20
CA LYS A 3 -14.74 6.26 -1.83
C LYS A 3 -14.19 4.92 -1.30
N PHE A 4 -14.11 3.92 -2.18
CA PHE A 4 -13.57 2.60 -1.83
C PHE A 4 -12.06 2.68 -1.59
N VAL A 5 -11.31 3.38 -2.44
CA VAL A 5 -9.87 3.58 -2.27
C VAL A 5 -9.59 4.32 -0.97
N ARG A 6 -10.37 5.37 -0.66
CA ARG A 6 -10.26 6.12 0.59
C ARG A 6 -10.50 5.23 1.81
N ALA A 7 -11.62 4.51 1.84
CA ALA A 7 -11.96 3.61 2.94
C ALA A 7 -10.91 2.51 3.13
N SER A 8 -10.28 2.04 2.05
CA SER A 8 -9.20 1.06 2.11
C SER A 8 -7.97 1.64 2.83
N MET A 9 -7.59 2.88 2.54
CA MET A 9 -6.46 3.53 3.21
C MET A 9 -6.78 3.86 4.67
N GLU A 10 -7.98 4.35 4.96
CA GLU A 10 -8.47 4.56 6.34
C GLU A 10 -8.48 3.26 7.15
N GLY A 11 -8.85 2.13 6.51
CA GLY A 11 -8.80 0.80 7.11
C GLY A 11 -7.37 0.39 7.50
N TRP A 12 -6.37 0.70 6.67
CA TRP A 12 -4.96 0.45 7.00
C TRP A 12 -4.46 1.31 8.15
N VAL A 13 -4.81 2.61 8.18
CA VAL A 13 -4.50 3.50 9.31
C VAL A 13 -5.11 2.94 10.60
N SER A 14 -6.39 2.57 10.55
CA SER A 14 -7.11 1.97 11.69
C SER A 14 -6.45 0.67 12.16
N TYR A 15 -6.15 -0.26 11.24
CA TYR A 15 -5.53 -1.55 11.55
C TYR A 15 -4.13 -1.40 12.15
N LEU A 16 -3.34 -0.44 11.65
CA LEU A 16 -2.02 -0.13 12.21
C LEU A 16 -2.08 0.68 13.49
N LYS A 17 -3.25 1.14 13.95
CA LYS A 17 -3.45 1.71 15.29
C LYS A 17 -4.00 0.67 16.26
N ASP A 18 -5.14 0.09 15.95
CA ASP A 18 -5.77 -1.03 16.67
C ASP A 18 -6.03 -2.21 15.72
N PRO A 19 -5.19 -3.26 15.78
CA PRO A 19 -5.34 -4.39 14.88
C PRO A 19 -6.43 -5.38 15.32
N ALA A 20 -7.02 -5.25 16.50
CA ALA A 20 -7.89 -6.29 17.06
C ALA A 20 -9.11 -6.60 16.17
N PRO A 21 -9.87 -5.61 15.66
CA PRO A 21 -11.01 -5.88 14.79
C PRO A 21 -10.59 -6.54 13.47
N GLY A 22 -9.51 -6.05 12.84
CA GLY A 22 -9.00 -6.62 11.60
C GLY A 22 -8.46 -8.04 11.78
N ASN A 23 -7.76 -8.31 12.88
CA ASN A 23 -7.26 -9.64 13.21
C ASN A 23 -8.38 -10.67 13.39
N ALA A 24 -9.51 -10.28 13.96
CA ALA A 24 -10.65 -11.17 14.10
C ALA A 24 -11.20 -11.61 12.74
N LEU A 25 -11.38 -10.66 11.81
CA LEU A 25 -11.83 -10.93 10.44
C LEU A 25 -10.81 -11.78 9.67
N ILE A 26 -9.52 -11.43 9.73
CA ILE A 26 -8.46 -12.21 9.06
C ILE A 26 -8.43 -13.64 9.59
N LYS A 27 -8.64 -13.87 10.89
CA LYS A 27 -8.64 -15.22 11.47
C LYS A 27 -9.87 -16.02 11.06
N GLN A 28 -11.03 -15.37 10.90
CA GLN A 28 -12.24 -15.98 10.39
C GLN A 28 -12.04 -16.48 8.96
N ASP A 29 -11.47 -15.64 8.08
CA ASP A 29 -11.28 -15.96 6.66
C ASP A 29 -10.05 -16.84 6.41
N ASN A 30 -9.04 -16.75 7.26
CA ASN A 30 -7.84 -17.58 7.24
C ASN A 30 -7.53 -18.17 8.63
N PRO A 31 -8.20 -19.27 9.03
CA PRO A 31 -7.98 -19.93 10.32
C PRO A 31 -6.54 -20.44 10.51
N LYS A 32 -5.75 -20.59 9.45
CA LYS A 32 -4.33 -20.97 9.53
C LYS A 32 -3.41 -19.81 9.90
N ASN A 33 -3.90 -18.56 9.84
CA ASN A 33 -3.11 -17.42 10.26
C ASN A 33 -2.83 -17.49 11.76
N ASP A 34 -1.55 -17.60 12.11
CA ASP A 34 -1.11 -17.65 13.50
C ASP A 34 -0.95 -16.23 14.08
N ARG A 35 -1.35 -16.08 15.35
CA ARG A 35 -1.31 -14.77 16.05
C ARG A 35 0.10 -14.22 16.18
N ARG A 36 1.12 -15.07 16.34
CA ARG A 36 2.51 -14.62 16.45
C ARG A 36 3.01 -14.10 15.10
N SER A 37 2.78 -14.83 14.02
CA SER A 37 3.16 -14.41 12.67
C SER A 37 2.46 -13.11 12.25
N ALA A 38 1.16 -12.97 12.54
CA ALA A 38 0.43 -11.73 12.24
C ALA A 38 0.97 -10.52 13.00
N ARG A 39 1.34 -10.69 14.27
CA ARG A 39 1.98 -9.62 15.06
C ARG A 39 3.35 -9.25 14.50
N LEU A 40 4.21 -10.24 14.25
CA LEU A 40 5.54 -10.02 13.69
C LEU A 40 5.46 -9.25 12.36
N GLY A 41 4.58 -9.67 11.45
CA GLY A 41 4.40 -8.97 10.17
C GLY A 41 3.97 -7.51 10.34
N ARG A 42 3.07 -7.22 11.29
CA ARG A 42 2.70 -5.82 11.60
C ARG A 42 3.85 -5.02 12.19
N ASP A 43 4.62 -5.61 13.09
CA ASP A 43 5.76 -4.93 13.72
C ASP A 43 6.79 -4.54 12.63
N GLN A 44 7.09 -5.43 11.68
CA GLN A 44 7.95 -5.12 10.53
C GLN A 44 7.38 -4.01 9.62
N ILE A 45 6.07 -4.02 9.37
CA ILE A 45 5.42 -2.97 8.57
C ILE A 45 5.61 -1.60 9.23
N ARG A 46 5.44 -1.52 10.55
CA ARG A 46 5.60 -0.29 11.32
C ARG A 46 7.07 0.14 11.41
N GLU A 47 7.97 -0.77 11.75
CA GLU A 47 9.39 -0.49 11.94
C GLU A 47 10.05 0.05 10.67
N HIS A 48 9.69 -0.49 9.50
CA HIS A 48 10.30 -0.10 8.24
C HIS A 48 9.47 0.90 7.42
N HIS A 49 8.40 1.43 8.00
CA HIS A 49 7.51 2.38 7.33
C HIS A 49 7.04 1.91 5.95
N LEU A 50 6.63 0.63 5.83
CA LEU A 50 6.32 0.01 4.54
C LEU A 50 5.05 0.56 3.88
N ILE A 51 4.22 1.29 4.63
CA ILE A 51 2.97 1.89 4.15
C ILE A 51 2.99 3.42 4.25
N ASP A 52 3.58 3.96 5.32
CA ASP A 52 3.56 5.38 5.68
C ASP A 52 4.86 6.11 5.39
N GLY A 53 5.88 5.41 4.87
CA GLY A 53 7.16 6.00 4.51
C GLY A 53 7.18 6.67 3.13
N GLY A 54 8.34 7.24 2.76
CA GLY A 54 8.55 7.86 1.45
C GLY A 54 7.58 9.00 1.16
N ASP A 55 6.95 8.96 -0.03
CA ASP A 55 5.98 9.99 -0.44
C ASP A 55 4.77 10.04 0.50
N ALA A 56 4.34 8.89 1.06
CA ALA A 56 3.17 8.81 1.93
C ALA A 56 3.33 9.60 3.24
N ALA A 57 4.56 9.73 3.75
CA ALA A 57 4.85 10.47 4.98
C ALA A 57 4.50 11.96 4.85
N SER A 58 4.54 12.51 3.64
CA SER A 58 4.28 13.93 3.38
C SER A 58 2.97 14.18 2.62
N GLN A 59 2.58 13.25 1.74
CA GLN A 59 1.44 13.41 0.83
C GLN A 59 0.20 12.60 1.27
N GLY A 60 0.35 11.72 2.26
CA GLY A 60 -0.73 10.88 2.79
C GLY A 60 -0.71 9.44 2.27
N TRP A 61 -1.37 8.55 2.99
CA TRP A 61 -1.37 7.11 2.73
C TRP A 61 -2.08 6.79 1.42
N GLY A 62 -1.51 5.86 0.66
CA GLY A 62 -1.99 5.51 -0.68
C GLY A 62 -1.54 6.46 -1.79
N THR A 63 -0.65 7.42 -1.50
CA THR A 63 -0.04 8.27 -2.53
C THR A 63 0.66 7.44 -3.60
N MET A 64 0.43 7.81 -4.85
CA MET A 64 1.10 7.27 -6.03
C MET A 64 1.58 8.42 -6.90
N THR A 65 2.79 8.32 -7.45
CA THR A 65 3.38 9.36 -8.30
C THR A 65 3.88 8.79 -9.62
N ASP A 66 3.75 9.56 -10.71
CA ASP A 66 4.27 9.20 -12.04
C ASP A 66 5.78 8.90 -11.97
N ALA A 67 6.52 9.71 -11.20
CA ALA A 67 7.95 9.53 -10.97
C ALA A 67 8.30 8.19 -10.28
N ARG A 68 7.49 7.73 -9.31
CA ARG A 68 7.72 6.44 -8.65
C ARG A 68 7.42 5.28 -9.60
N TRP A 69 6.37 5.38 -10.41
CA TRP A 69 6.06 4.39 -11.43
C TRP A 69 7.10 4.32 -12.55
N GLN A 70 7.64 5.46 -12.98
CA GLN A 70 8.74 5.50 -13.93
C GLN A 70 9.97 4.77 -13.39
N LYS A 71 10.36 5.01 -12.13
CA LYS A 71 11.47 4.28 -11.48
C LYS A 71 11.23 2.77 -11.45
N THR A 72 10.01 2.33 -11.17
CA THR A 72 9.63 0.90 -11.22
C THR A 72 9.78 0.34 -12.63
N ARG A 73 9.27 1.06 -13.64
CA ARG A 73 9.44 0.67 -15.05
C ARG A 73 10.91 0.56 -15.43
N ASP A 74 11.73 1.55 -15.09
CA ASP A 74 13.15 1.59 -15.43
C ASP A 74 13.91 0.43 -14.77
N PHE A 75 13.58 0.12 -13.51
CA PHE A 75 14.09 -1.07 -12.84
C PHE A 75 13.71 -2.35 -13.58
N MET A 76 12.43 -2.54 -13.93
CA MET A 76 11.99 -3.76 -14.63
C MET A 76 12.61 -3.89 -16.02
N VAL A 77 12.78 -2.80 -16.76
CA VAL A 77 13.46 -2.81 -18.07
C VAL A 77 14.93 -3.18 -17.91
N SER A 78 15.64 -2.57 -16.95
CA SER A 78 17.06 -2.88 -16.74
C SER A 78 17.30 -4.31 -16.26
N ALA A 79 16.34 -4.87 -15.51
CA ALA A 79 16.36 -6.28 -15.10
C ALA A 79 15.89 -7.26 -16.20
N GLY A 80 15.50 -6.78 -17.38
CA GLY A 80 14.96 -7.62 -18.47
C GLY A 80 13.57 -8.21 -18.21
N LEU A 81 12.85 -7.69 -17.21
CA LEU A 81 11.52 -8.14 -16.80
C LEU A 81 10.38 -7.44 -17.56
N LEU A 82 10.68 -6.32 -18.22
CA LEU A 82 9.72 -5.53 -18.99
C LEU A 82 10.35 -5.07 -20.30
N ALA A 83 9.61 -5.18 -21.42
CA ALA A 83 10.07 -4.65 -22.68
C ALA A 83 10.13 -3.11 -22.62
N ALA A 84 11.19 -2.51 -23.16
CA ALA A 84 11.37 -1.06 -23.10
C ALA A 84 10.22 -0.27 -23.77
N ALA A 85 9.55 -0.88 -24.76
CA ALA A 85 8.42 -0.31 -25.49
C ALA A 85 7.06 -0.44 -24.78
N THR A 86 6.98 -1.11 -23.63
CA THR A 86 5.70 -1.27 -22.91
C THR A 86 5.17 0.09 -22.44
N ASP A 87 3.91 0.36 -22.74
CA ASP A 87 3.17 1.51 -22.21
C ASP A 87 2.77 1.28 -20.76
N TRP A 88 3.72 1.53 -19.86
CA TRP A 88 3.56 1.35 -18.42
C TRP A 88 2.56 2.33 -17.79
N LYS A 89 2.18 3.42 -18.47
CA LYS A 89 1.23 4.39 -17.94
C LYS A 89 -0.19 3.85 -17.89
N GLN A 90 -0.50 2.79 -18.65
CA GLN A 90 -1.79 2.10 -18.54
C GLN A 90 -1.91 1.26 -17.26
N ALA A 91 -0.82 1.03 -16.51
CA ALA A 91 -0.85 0.20 -15.31
C ALA A 91 -1.43 0.90 -14.08
N TYR A 92 -1.63 2.22 -14.11
CA TYR A 92 -2.13 2.98 -12.95
C TYR A 92 -2.87 4.26 -13.35
N THR A 93 -3.59 4.81 -12.37
CA THR A 93 -4.11 6.18 -12.39
C THR A 93 -3.89 6.82 -11.03
N THR A 94 -3.67 8.13 -11.01
CA THR A 94 -3.54 8.91 -9.77
C THR A 94 -4.82 9.66 -9.41
N GLU A 95 -5.86 9.61 -10.25
CA GLU A 95 -7.10 10.38 -10.10
C GLU A 95 -7.79 10.16 -8.75
N PHE A 96 -7.76 8.93 -8.24
CA PHE A 96 -8.43 8.59 -6.99
C PHE A 96 -7.64 8.98 -5.75
N VAL A 97 -6.31 9.08 -5.85
CA VAL A 97 -5.43 9.33 -4.70
C VAL A 97 -5.08 10.81 -4.53
N GLN A 98 -5.07 11.59 -5.61
CA GLN A 98 -4.79 13.04 -5.56
C GLN A 98 -5.77 13.81 -4.66
N ALA A 99 -7.03 13.39 -4.63
CA ALA A 99 -8.08 14.00 -3.81
C ALA A 99 -8.21 13.36 -2.41
N MET A 100 -7.32 12.43 -2.04
CA MET A 100 -7.31 11.79 -0.74
C MET A 100 -6.19 12.37 0.12
N GLN A 101 -6.53 12.75 1.35
CA GLN A 101 -5.58 13.21 2.35
C GLN A 101 -5.72 12.35 3.60
N VAL A 102 -5.59 11.03 3.42
CA VAL A 102 -5.59 10.10 4.55
C VAL A 102 -4.25 10.26 5.26
N LYS A 103 -4.27 10.93 6.40
CA LYS A 103 -3.12 11.12 7.28
C LYS A 103 -3.12 10.03 8.38
N PRO A 104 -1.96 9.72 8.98
CA PRO A 104 -1.88 8.82 10.13
C PRO A 104 -2.82 9.22 11.28
#